data_AF-A0A940TCZ3-F1
#
_entry.id   AF-A0A940TCZ3-F1
#
_cell.length_a   1.000
_cell.length_b   1.000
_cell.length_c   1.000
_cell.angle_alpha   90.00
_cell.angle_beta   90.00
_cell.angle_gamma   90.00
#
_symmetry.space_group_name_H-M   'P 1'
#
loop_
_entity.id
_entity.type
_entity.pdbx_description
1 polymer ?
#
loop_
_entity_poly.entity_id
_entity_poly.type
_entity_poly.pdbx_seq_one_letter_code
_entity_poly.pdbx_strand_id
1 'polypeptide(L)'
;MIFLLLYFLILTIERVISLANVFAGDIGGYDALDWYMTALTTASIIGAYAFMLTKCRFTVKRYENGKVSAAPVLEDGVFGKLSIAAGILLLGGMVHTGGTIPPMQFASYGMILISMAIHTAQCVKEHGGGVVRWLSFAYIVAFSMSIPVVYHTAIELSALFIPLEIAVSAGMVVMFTVMLHGFYSGNGEYGFPPAPFAAAAAGDAAVLLLRWSEEINVFVLIFICVTAALFIAGKAVRSRE
;
A
#
# COMPACT_ATOMS: atom_id res chain seq x y z
N MET A 1 -1.25 8.00 -13.88
CA MET A 1 -0.55 6.80 -14.40
C MET A 1 0.95 6.87 -14.17
N ILE A 2 1.63 7.92 -14.65
CA ILE A 2 3.09 8.07 -14.48
C ILE A 2 3.50 7.90 -13.01
N PHE A 3 2.81 8.56 -12.07
CA PHE A 3 3.08 8.43 -10.64
C PHE A 3 2.88 7.01 -10.10
N LEU A 4 1.85 6.28 -10.55
CA LEU A 4 1.66 4.88 -10.15
C LEU A 4 2.79 3.97 -10.69
N LEU A 5 3.28 4.22 -11.91
CA LEU A 5 4.43 3.50 -12.45
C LEU A 5 5.73 3.86 -11.72
N LEU A 6 5.89 5.11 -11.29
CA LEU A 6 7.03 5.56 -10.49
C LEU A 6 7.02 4.90 -9.10
N TYR A 7 5.84 4.65 -8.51
CA TYR A 7 5.73 3.83 -7.30
C TYR A 7 6.36 2.44 -7.51
N PHE A 8 5.98 1.73 -8.59
CA PHE A 8 6.56 0.42 -8.91
C PHE A 8 8.06 0.50 -9.14
N LEU A 9 8.50 1.48 -9.93
CA LEU A 9 9.92 1.62 -10.28
C LEU A 9 10.78 1.88 -9.05
N ILE A 10 10.43 2.90 -8.25
CA ILE A 10 11.22 3.31 -7.09
C ILE A 10 11.25 2.20 -6.04
N LEU A 11 10.08 1.63 -5.71
CA LEU A 11 10.01 0.57 -4.70
C LEU A 11 10.74 -0.68 -5.18
N THR A 12 10.58 -1.09 -6.43
CA THR A 12 11.28 -2.28 -6.94
C THR A 12 12.79 -2.09 -6.96
N ILE A 13 13.29 -0.93 -7.41
CA ILE A 13 14.73 -0.63 -7.38
C ILE A 13 15.25 -0.73 -5.95
N GLU A 14 14.55 -0.10 -5.01
CA GLU A 14 14.94 -0.12 -3.61
C GLU A 14 14.91 -1.54 -3.03
N ARG A 15 13.86 -2.33 -3.29
CA ARG A 15 13.78 -3.74 -2.84
C ARG A 15 14.87 -4.61 -3.47
N VAL A 16 15.24 -4.39 -4.73
CA VAL A 16 16.33 -5.12 -5.41
C VAL A 16 17.69 -4.75 -4.79
N ILE A 17 17.96 -3.47 -4.53
CA ILE A 17 19.18 -3.05 -3.83
C ILE A 17 19.22 -3.67 -2.43
N SER A 18 18.10 -3.65 -1.72
CA SER A 18 17.95 -4.22 -0.39
C SER A 18 18.25 -5.72 -0.38
N LEU A 19 17.70 -6.47 -1.32
CA LEU A 19 17.98 -7.90 -1.51
C LEU A 19 19.43 -8.17 -1.92
N ALA A 20 20.01 -7.35 -2.80
CA ALA A 20 21.40 -7.52 -3.19
C ALA A 20 22.36 -7.37 -1.99
N ASN A 21 22.09 -6.42 -1.09
CA ASN A 21 22.85 -6.26 0.15
C ASN A 21 22.68 -7.44 1.10
N VAL A 22 21.44 -7.93 1.25
CA VAL A 22 21.08 -9.13 2.03
C VAL A 22 21.86 -10.36 1.53
N PHE A 23 21.87 -10.60 0.22
CA PHE A 23 22.56 -11.76 -0.37
C PHE A 23 24.08 -11.61 -0.47
N ALA A 24 24.60 -10.38 -0.48
CA ALA A 24 26.04 -10.12 -0.43
C ALA A 24 26.62 -10.20 0.99
N GLY A 25 25.77 -10.14 2.01
CA GLY A 25 26.15 -10.27 3.42
C GLY A 25 26.29 -11.72 3.89
N ASP A 26 26.47 -11.89 5.20
CA ASP A 26 26.55 -13.22 5.82
C ASP A 26 25.14 -13.79 6.09
N ILE A 27 24.69 -14.66 5.21
CA ILE A 27 23.39 -15.35 5.31
C ILE A 27 23.42 -16.41 6.43
N GLY A 28 24.60 -16.83 6.88
CA GLY A 28 24.75 -17.85 7.93
C GLY A 28 24.22 -17.42 9.31
N GLY A 29 24.07 -16.11 9.54
CA GLY A 29 23.55 -15.53 10.77
C GLY A 29 22.05 -15.24 10.79
N TYR A 30 21.30 -15.62 9.74
CA TYR A 30 19.88 -15.22 9.61
C TYR A 30 19.01 -15.95 10.61
N ASP A 31 18.18 -15.18 11.32
CA ASP A 31 17.12 -15.74 12.13
C ASP A 31 15.84 -15.98 11.30
N ALA A 32 14.80 -16.50 11.96
CA ALA A 32 13.53 -16.80 11.29
C ALA A 32 12.85 -15.55 10.70
N LEU A 33 13.04 -14.39 11.33
CA LEU A 33 12.44 -13.14 10.90
C LEU A 33 13.16 -12.59 9.66
N ASP A 34 14.49 -12.68 9.61
CA ASP A 34 15.28 -12.30 8.41
C ASP A 34 14.90 -13.14 7.19
N TRP A 35 14.73 -14.45 7.38
CA TRP A 35 14.24 -15.35 6.33
C TRP A 35 12.84 -14.98 5.86
N TYR A 36 11.92 -14.69 6.79
CA TYR A 36 10.58 -14.22 6.45
C TYR A 36 10.60 -12.93 5.63
N MET A 37 11.33 -11.90 6.07
CA MET A 37 11.36 -10.61 5.38
C MET A 37 11.98 -10.72 3.99
N THR A 38 13.05 -11.51 3.85
CA THR A 38 13.74 -11.77 2.58
C THR A 38 12.84 -12.55 1.61
N ALA A 39 12.19 -13.61 2.09
CA ALA A 39 11.27 -14.42 1.29
C ALA A 39 10.05 -13.59 0.85
N LEU A 40 9.44 -12.82 1.75
CA LEU A 40 8.29 -11.98 1.44
C LEU A 40 8.65 -10.90 0.42
N THR A 41 9.81 -10.24 0.58
CA THR A 41 10.27 -9.22 -0.36
C THR A 41 10.52 -9.81 -1.75
N THR A 42 11.12 -11.00 -1.82
CA THR A 42 11.35 -11.68 -3.11
C THR A 42 10.01 -12.09 -3.74
N ALA A 43 9.12 -12.69 -2.96
CA ALA A 43 7.81 -13.13 -3.42
C ALA A 43 6.91 -11.96 -3.84
N SER A 44 6.98 -10.80 -3.16
CA SER A 44 6.18 -9.62 -3.50
C SER A 44 6.59 -9.02 -4.84
N ILE A 45 7.89 -8.94 -5.13
CA ILE A 45 8.39 -8.49 -6.44
C ILE A 45 7.91 -9.45 -7.53
N ILE A 46 8.19 -10.75 -7.38
CA ILE A 46 7.81 -11.76 -8.38
C ILE A 46 6.30 -11.75 -8.59
N GLY A 47 5.52 -11.76 -7.50
CA GLY A 47 4.06 -11.78 -7.53
C GLY A 47 3.48 -10.52 -8.19
N ALA A 48 3.99 -9.33 -7.86
CA ALA A 48 3.50 -8.08 -8.44
C ALA A 48 3.76 -8.02 -9.95
N TYR A 49 4.98 -8.36 -10.40
CA TYR A 49 5.31 -8.34 -11.82
C TYR A 49 4.64 -9.47 -12.59
N ALA A 50 4.54 -10.67 -12.03
CA ALA A 50 3.76 -11.75 -12.64
C ALA A 50 2.29 -11.36 -12.80
N PHE A 51 1.69 -10.71 -11.80
CA PHE A 51 0.33 -10.19 -11.90
C PHE A 51 0.22 -9.11 -12.99
N MET A 52 1.14 -8.14 -13.02
CA MET A 52 1.13 -7.10 -14.05
C MET A 52 1.25 -7.70 -15.45
N LEU A 53 2.19 -8.61 -15.69
CA LEU A 53 2.40 -9.23 -17.00
C LEU A 53 1.22 -10.09 -17.46
N THR A 54 0.55 -10.78 -16.52
CA THR A 54 -0.56 -11.69 -16.86
C THR A 54 -1.92 -11.01 -16.92
N LYS A 55 -2.14 -9.94 -16.16
CA LYS A 55 -3.45 -9.29 -16.01
C LYS A 55 -3.52 -7.87 -16.59
N CYS A 56 -2.43 -7.12 -16.59
CA CYS A 56 -2.40 -5.78 -17.20
C CYS A 56 -2.01 -5.90 -18.67
N ARG A 57 -3.01 -5.87 -19.56
CA ARG A 57 -2.76 -5.86 -21.00
C ARG A 57 -2.52 -4.44 -21.49
N PHE A 58 -1.39 -4.26 -22.15
CA PHE A 58 -1.03 -3.05 -22.88
C PHE A 58 -1.20 -3.36 -24.36
N THR A 59 -2.24 -2.81 -25.00
CA THR A 59 -2.54 -3.11 -26.40
C THR A 59 -2.06 -1.98 -27.27
N VAL A 60 -1.19 -2.27 -28.23
CA VAL A 60 -0.80 -1.26 -29.21
C VAL A 60 -1.94 -1.12 -30.22
N LYS A 61 -2.71 -0.03 -30.18
CA LYS A 61 -3.78 0.20 -31.17
C LYS A 61 -3.17 0.36 -32.55
N ARG A 62 -3.63 -0.46 -33.49
CA ARG A 62 -3.36 -0.31 -34.93
C ARG A 62 -4.56 0.40 -35.54
N TYR A 63 -4.35 1.60 -36.05
CA TYR A 63 -5.37 2.38 -36.72
C TYR A 63 -5.60 1.83 -38.13
N GLU A 64 -6.81 2.00 -38.69
CA GLU A 64 -7.18 1.53 -40.05
C GLU A 64 -6.26 2.08 -41.14
N ASN A 65 -5.61 3.23 -40.90
CA ASN A 65 -4.62 3.83 -41.78
C ASN A 65 -3.22 3.17 -41.70
N GLY A 66 -3.10 2.01 -41.05
CA GLY A 66 -1.84 1.28 -40.87
C GLY A 66 -0.90 1.86 -39.81
N LYS A 67 -1.21 3.03 -39.23
CA LYS A 67 -0.39 3.62 -38.16
C LYS A 67 -0.57 2.82 -36.88
N VAL A 68 0.55 2.62 -36.19
CA VAL A 68 0.61 1.96 -34.89
C VAL A 68 0.71 3.07 -33.85
N SER A 69 -0.07 2.97 -32.78
CA SER A 69 -0.01 3.92 -31.67
C SER A 69 1.43 3.94 -31.11
N ALA A 70 2.05 5.13 -31.04
CA ALA A 70 3.44 5.29 -30.61
C ALA A 70 3.67 4.81 -29.17
N ALA A 71 2.61 4.78 -28.37
CA ALA A 71 2.56 4.15 -27.06
C ALA A 71 1.43 3.11 -27.02
N PRO A 72 1.60 2.03 -26.23
CA PRO A 72 0.53 1.10 -25.96
C PRO A 72 -0.70 1.83 -25.42
N VAL A 73 -1.87 1.52 -25.98
CA VAL A 73 -3.15 2.00 -25.47
C VAL A 73 -3.58 1.07 -24.35
N LEU A 74 -3.86 1.67 -23.20
CA LEU A 74 -4.31 0.92 -22.03
C LEU A 74 -5.73 0.43 -22.24
N GLU A 75 -5.99 -0.80 -21.78
CA GLU A 75 -7.37 -1.26 -21.55
C GLU A 75 -8.05 -0.41 -20.47
N ASP A 76 -9.38 -0.31 -20.55
CA ASP A 76 -10.18 0.27 -19.49
C ASP A 76 -9.97 -0.49 -18.17
N GLY A 77 -9.91 0.22 -17.06
CA GLY A 77 -9.73 -0.36 -15.72
C GLY A 77 -8.30 -0.83 -15.38
N VAL A 78 -7.29 -0.52 -16.20
CA VAL A 78 -5.89 -0.87 -15.90
C VAL A 78 -5.40 -0.23 -14.58
N PHE A 79 -5.89 0.94 -14.18
CA PHE A 79 -5.53 1.53 -12.88
C PHE A 79 -5.95 0.64 -11.69
N GLY A 80 -7.14 0.04 -11.73
CA GLY A 80 -7.56 -0.94 -10.73
C GLY A 80 -6.68 -2.18 -10.76
N LYS A 81 -6.39 -2.74 -11.93
CA LYS A 81 -5.49 -3.91 -12.01
C LYS A 81 -4.09 -3.59 -11.45
N LEU A 82 -3.56 -2.40 -11.76
CA LEU A 82 -2.29 -1.94 -11.22
C LEU A 82 -2.33 -1.69 -9.71
N SER A 83 -3.46 -1.30 -9.13
CA SER A 83 -3.55 -1.15 -7.67
C SER A 83 -3.45 -2.48 -6.93
N ILE A 84 -3.93 -3.58 -7.55
CA ILE A 84 -3.74 -4.93 -7.00
C ILE A 84 -2.25 -5.29 -7.01
N ALA A 85 -1.57 -5.07 -8.14
CA ALA A 85 -0.13 -5.29 -8.22
C ALA A 85 0.65 -4.41 -7.22
N ALA A 86 0.18 -3.17 -6.99
CA ALA A 86 0.79 -2.28 -6.01
C ALA A 86 0.63 -2.82 -4.60
N GLY A 87 -0.55 -3.33 -4.26
CA GLY A 87 -0.81 -4.03 -3.00
C GLY A 87 0.05 -5.26 -2.78
N ILE A 88 0.27 -6.08 -3.83
CA ILE A 88 1.16 -7.25 -3.75
C ILE A 88 2.60 -6.79 -3.47
N LEU A 89 3.10 -5.78 -4.20
CA LEU A 89 4.45 -5.26 -4.00
C LEU A 89 4.61 -4.65 -2.59
N LEU A 90 3.57 -3.98 -2.09
CA LEU A 90 3.51 -3.36 -0.77
C LEU A 90 3.75 -4.36 0.37
N LEU A 91 3.37 -5.64 0.23
CA LEU A 91 3.70 -6.65 1.24
C LEU A 91 5.21 -6.69 1.54
N GLY A 92 6.06 -6.62 0.51
CA GLY A 92 7.51 -6.50 0.69
C GLY A 92 7.97 -5.09 1.06
N GLY A 93 7.14 -4.07 0.84
CA GLY A 93 7.37 -2.70 1.28
C GLY A 93 7.10 -2.47 2.77
N MET A 94 6.35 -3.35 3.44
CA MET A 94 6.05 -3.29 4.88
C MET A 94 7.00 -4.11 5.73
N VAL A 95 8.13 -4.57 5.18
CA VAL A 95 9.19 -5.26 5.92
C VAL A 95 10.52 -4.54 5.74
N HIS A 96 11.30 -4.37 6.81
CA HIS A 96 12.64 -3.80 6.76
C HIS A 96 13.70 -4.89 6.83
N THR A 97 14.19 -5.31 5.66
CA THR A 97 15.39 -6.15 5.60
C THR A 97 16.64 -5.31 5.93
N GLY A 98 17.77 -5.94 6.25
CA GLY A 98 19.02 -5.23 6.59
C GLY A 98 19.55 -4.26 5.52
N GLY A 99 19.11 -4.40 4.25
CA GLY A 99 19.48 -3.50 3.15
C GLY A 99 18.49 -2.37 2.85
N THR A 100 17.42 -2.21 3.64
CA THR A 100 16.32 -1.29 3.33
C THR A 100 16.76 0.17 3.38
N ILE A 101 16.27 0.98 2.43
CA ILE A 101 16.51 2.41 2.32
C ILE A 101 15.18 3.16 2.55
N PRO A 102 14.83 3.50 3.81
CA PRO A 102 13.53 4.08 4.13
C PRO A 102 13.15 5.33 3.32
N PRO A 103 14.05 6.29 3.04
CA PRO A 103 13.71 7.47 2.23
C PRO A 103 13.18 7.13 0.83
N MET A 104 13.71 6.08 0.19
CA MET A 104 13.25 5.65 -1.12
C MET A 104 11.88 4.97 -1.06
N GLN A 105 11.60 4.21 0.00
CA GLN A 105 10.26 3.67 0.23
C GLN A 105 9.25 4.80 0.45
N PHE A 106 9.56 5.78 1.31
CA PHE A 106 8.72 6.98 1.49
C PHE A 106 8.48 7.73 0.19
N ALA A 107 9.53 7.90 -0.64
CA ALA A 107 9.37 8.52 -1.95
C ALA A 107 8.41 7.72 -2.85
N SER A 108 8.55 6.39 -2.90
CA SER A 108 7.62 5.54 -3.65
C SER A 108 6.17 5.68 -3.14
N TYR A 109 5.96 5.63 -1.82
CA TYR A 109 4.65 5.87 -1.21
C TYR A 109 4.08 7.22 -1.64
N GLY A 110 4.89 8.29 -1.61
CA GLY A 110 4.49 9.60 -2.12
C GLY A 110 3.94 9.55 -3.55
N MET A 111 4.53 8.73 -4.43
CA MET A 111 4.07 8.60 -5.81
C MET A 111 2.69 7.94 -5.92
N ILE A 112 2.37 6.93 -5.11
CA ILE A 112 1.02 6.36 -5.13
C ILE A 112 -0.02 7.35 -4.59
N LEU A 113 0.31 8.14 -3.56
CA LEU A 113 -0.59 9.16 -3.03
C LEU A 113 -0.84 10.29 -4.05
N ILE A 114 0.20 10.75 -4.76
CA ILE A 114 0.04 11.75 -5.83
C ILE A 114 -0.86 11.18 -6.93
N SER A 115 -0.67 9.90 -7.30
CA SER A 115 -1.55 9.23 -8.28
C SER A 115 -3.01 9.21 -7.81
N MET A 116 -3.26 8.93 -6.53
CA MET A 116 -4.60 8.95 -5.95
C MET A 116 -5.19 10.38 -5.91
N ALA A 117 -4.41 11.38 -5.54
CA ALA A 117 -4.86 12.78 -5.49
C ALA A 117 -5.27 13.30 -6.88
N ILE A 118 -4.48 12.97 -7.92
CA ILE A 118 -4.81 13.31 -9.31
C ILE A 118 -6.11 12.61 -9.73
N HIS A 119 -6.25 11.32 -9.44
CA HIS A 119 -7.48 10.57 -9.74
C HIS A 119 -8.70 11.19 -9.04
N THR A 120 -8.55 11.58 -7.77
CA THR A 120 -9.58 12.30 -7.00
C THR A 120 -10.00 13.58 -7.72
N ALA A 121 -9.04 14.44 -8.08
CA ALA A 121 -9.31 15.70 -8.74
C ALA A 121 -10.02 15.51 -10.10
N GLN A 122 -9.65 14.48 -10.85
CA GLN A 122 -10.31 14.11 -12.10
C GLN A 122 -11.76 13.68 -11.87
N CYS A 123 -12.01 12.78 -10.91
CA CYS A 123 -13.36 12.33 -10.59
C CYS A 123 -14.25 13.46 -10.04
N VAL A 124 -13.69 14.40 -9.26
CA VAL A 124 -14.43 15.58 -8.79
C VAL A 124 -14.86 16.47 -9.96
N LYS A 125 -13.97 16.66 -10.95
CA LYS A 125 -14.28 17.45 -12.14
C LYS A 125 -15.37 16.77 -13.00
N GLU A 126 -15.34 15.46 -13.09
CA GLU A 126 -16.25 14.68 -13.95
C GLU A 126 -17.62 14.42 -13.32
N HIS A 127 -17.65 14.10 -12.01
CA HIS A 127 -18.84 13.61 -11.32
C HIS A 127 -19.33 14.51 -10.19
N GLY A 128 -18.61 15.59 -9.85
CA GLY A 128 -18.95 16.46 -8.71
C GLY A 128 -18.60 15.81 -7.36
N GLY A 129 -19.39 16.11 -6.32
CA GLY A 129 -19.22 15.51 -4.98
C GLY A 129 -17.80 15.66 -4.40
N GLY A 130 -17.26 16.88 -4.45
CA GLY A 130 -15.88 17.17 -4.04
C GLY A 130 -15.54 16.69 -2.62
N VAL A 131 -16.45 16.93 -1.67
CA VAL A 131 -16.25 16.61 -0.26
C VAL A 131 -16.10 15.10 -0.03
N VAL A 132 -17.04 14.29 -0.52
CA VAL A 132 -17.01 12.83 -0.29
C VAL A 132 -15.80 12.17 -0.96
N ARG A 133 -15.37 12.64 -2.14
CA ARG A 133 -14.20 12.12 -2.86
C ARG A 133 -12.89 12.47 -2.17
N TRP A 134 -12.71 13.71 -1.73
CA TRP A 134 -11.52 14.10 -0.96
C TRP A 134 -11.46 13.43 0.42
N LEU A 135 -12.61 13.22 1.07
CA LEU A 135 -12.68 12.41 2.30
C LEU A 135 -12.32 10.94 2.03
N SER A 136 -12.78 10.38 0.91
CA SER A 136 -12.45 9.01 0.50
C SER A 136 -10.94 8.86 0.28
N PHE A 137 -10.35 9.79 -0.46
CA PHE A 137 -8.89 9.90 -0.63
C PHE A 137 -8.18 9.97 0.73
N ALA A 138 -8.53 10.96 1.55
CA ALA A 138 -7.87 11.18 2.84
C ALA A 138 -7.97 9.95 3.74
N TYR A 139 -9.13 9.28 3.77
CA TYR A 139 -9.35 8.08 4.57
C TYR A 139 -8.49 6.91 4.11
N ILE A 140 -8.43 6.64 2.80
CA ILE A 140 -7.59 5.56 2.26
C ILE A 140 -6.10 5.86 2.53
N VAL A 141 -5.68 7.12 2.40
CA VAL A 141 -4.32 7.56 2.74
C VAL A 141 -4.01 7.33 4.22
N ALA A 142 -4.89 7.79 5.12
CA ALA A 142 -4.70 7.63 6.56
C ALA A 142 -4.65 6.15 6.97
N PHE A 143 -5.54 5.32 6.39
CA PHE A 143 -5.53 3.89 6.59
C PHE A 143 -4.20 3.27 6.15
N SER A 144 -3.69 3.65 4.97
CA SER A 144 -2.40 3.13 4.48
C SER A 144 -1.22 3.48 5.39
N MET A 145 -1.30 4.62 6.08
CA MET A 145 -0.26 5.09 7.00
C MET A 145 -0.39 4.50 8.41
N SER A 146 -1.52 3.85 8.72
CA SER A 146 -1.68 3.15 9.99
C SER A 146 -1.18 1.70 9.91
N ILE A 147 -0.86 1.19 8.71
CA ILE A 147 -0.29 -0.15 8.53
C ILE A 147 1.06 -0.22 9.27
N PRO A 148 1.24 -1.15 10.23
CA PRO A 148 2.51 -1.31 10.91
C PRO A 148 3.56 -1.91 9.97
N VAL A 149 4.79 -1.41 10.09
CA VAL A 149 5.95 -1.92 9.37
C VAL A 149 6.66 -2.93 10.26
N VAL A 150 6.96 -4.11 9.73
CA VAL A 150 7.65 -5.18 10.45
C VAL A 150 9.16 -4.96 10.38
N TYR A 151 9.79 -4.87 11.55
CA TYR A 151 11.24 -4.77 11.69
C TYR A 151 11.70 -5.45 12.97
N HIS A 152 13.02 -5.69 13.08
CA HIS A 152 13.62 -6.23 14.30
C HIS A 152 13.30 -5.36 15.50
N THR A 153 12.95 -5.99 16.61
CA THR A 153 12.61 -5.28 17.83
C THR A 153 13.32 -5.89 19.03
N ALA A 154 13.73 -5.04 19.97
CA ALA A 154 14.32 -5.44 21.23
C ALA A 154 13.28 -5.78 22.31
N ILE A 155 11.98 -5.82 21.94
CA ILE A 155 10.87 -6.05 22.86
C ILE A 155 11.02 -7.36 23.62
N GLU A 156 10.84 -7.34 24.95
CA GLU A 156 10.97 -8.54 25.80
C GLU A 156 10.00 -9.63 25.37
N LEU A 157 8.81 -9.22 24.91
CA LEU A 157 7.77 -10.10 24.37
C LEU A 157 7.86 -10.32 22.84
N SER A 158 9.03 -10.14 22.24
CA SER A 158 9.27 -10.23 20.78
C SER A 158 8.70 -11.51 20.14
N ALA A 159 8.77 -12.65 20.84
CA ALA A 159 8.20 -13.92 20.37
C ALA A 159 6.68 -13.89 20.12
N LEU A 160 5.93 -13.06 20.85
CA LEU A 160 4.50 -12.83 20.61
C LEU A 160 4.28 -11.64 19.68
N PHE A 161 5.07 -10.58 19.85
CA PHE A 161 4.92 -9.33 19.12
C PHE A 161 5.17 -9.49 17.61
N ILE A 162 6.25 -10.16 17.22
CA ILE A 162 6.65 -10.29 15.81
C ILE A 162 5.57 -11.02 14.98
N PRO A 163 5.05 -12.19 15.39
CA PRO A 163 3.95 -12.84 14.65
C PRO A 163 2.68 -11.99 14.57
N LEU A 164 2.36 -11.25 15.65
CA LEU A 164 1.21 -10.34 15.66
C LEU A 164 1.40 -9.19 14.66
N GLU A 165 2.55 -8.52 14.68
CA GLU A 165 2.85 -7.40 13.79
C GLU A 165 2.84 -7.86 12.32
N ILE A 166 3.37 -9.05 12.04
CA ILE A 166 3.28 -9.70 10.72
C ILE A 166 1.83 -9.90 10.28
N ALA A 167 1.00 -10.50 11.15
CA ALA A 167 -0.39 -10.79 10.82
C ALA A 167 -1.22 -9.52 10.59
N VAL A 168 -1.05 -8.51 11.45
CA VAL A 168 -1.72 -7.21 11.34
C VAL A 168 -1.27 -6.49 10.08
N SER A 169 0.04 -6.37 9.85
CA SER A 169 0.61 -5.71 8.67
C SER A 169 0.09 -6.34 7.37
N ALA A 170 0.21 -7.65 7.22
CA ALA A 170 -0.25 -8.35 6.01
C ALA A 170 -1.77 -8.22 5.81
N GLY A 171 -2.56 -8.38 6.88
CA GLY A 171 -4.01 -8.23 6.83
C GLY A 171 -4.46 -6.83 6.40
N MET A 172 -3.80 -5.80 6.94
CA MET A 172 -4.09 -4.41 6.58
C MET A 172 -3.63 -4.06 5.18
N VAL A 173 -2.50 -4.60 4.68
CA VAL A 173 -2.10 -4.44 3.27
C VAL A 173 -3.15 -5.03 2.33
N VAL A 174 -3.71 -6.20 2.65
CA VAL A 174 -4.79 -6.80 1.85
C VAL A 174 -6.02 -5.89 1.84
N MET A 175 -6.44 -5.36 2.99
CA MET A 175 -7.56 -4.43 3.08
C MET A 175 -7.30 -3.14 2.29
N PHE A 176 -6.12 -2.54 2.46
CA PHE A 176 -5.70 -1.38 1.69
C PHE A 176 -5.74 -1.65 0.18
N THR A 177 -5.30 -2.84 -0.25
CA THR A 177 -5.33 -3.24 -1.66
C THR A 177 -6.75 -3.28 -2.21
N VAL A 178 -7.70 -3.83 -1.44
CA VAL A 178 -9.13 -3.86 -1.81
C VAL A 178 -9.69 -2.44 -1.86
N MET A 179 -9.35 -1.59 -0.88
CA MET A 179 -9.76 -0.18 -0.82
C MET A 179 -9.26 0.59 -2.05
N LEU A 180 -7.96 0.46 -2.34
CA LEU A 180 -7.30 1.14 -3.44
C LEU A 180 -7.83 0.66 -4.80
N HIS A 181 -8.11 -0.64 -4.94
CA HIS A 181 -8.75 -1.20 -6.13
C HIS A 181 -10.16 -0.65 -6.33
N GLY A 182 -10.99 -0.63 -5.29
CA GLY A 182 -12.33 -0.05 -5.36
C GLY A 182 -12.28 1.43 -5.72
N PHE A 183 -11.31 2.16 -5.16
CA PHE A 183 -11.11 3.58 -5.41
C PHE A 183 -10.76 3.88 -6.87
N TYR A 184 -9.76 3.18 -7.44
CA TYR A 184 -9.32 3.39 -8.82
C TYR A 184 -10.26 2.81 -9.89
N SER A 185 -10.98 1.74 -9.57
CA SER A 185 -11.96 1.13 -10.48
C SER A 185 -13.31 1.86 -10.44
N GLY A 186 -13.54 2.67 -9.39
CA GLY A 186 -14.74 3.47 -9.21
C GLY A 186 -14.57 4.93 -9.64
N ASN A 187 -15.47 5.77 -9.16
CA ASN A 187 -15.50 7.21 -9.41
C ASN A 187 -14.79 8.01 -8.30
N GLY A 188 -13.78 7.42 -7.67
CA GLY A 188 -13.03 8.02 -6.55
C GLY A 188 -13.80 8.13 -5.23
N GLU A 189 -14.98 7.52 -5.11
CA GLU A 189 -15.72 7.42 -3.85
C GLU A 189 -15.44 6.11 -3.13
N TYR A 190 -15.31 6.18 -1.81
CA TYR A 190 -15.18 5.03 -0.94
C TYR A 190 -16.34 4.96 0.04
N GLY A 191 -16.85 3.75 0.28
CA GLY A 191 -18.10 3.58 1.01
C GLY A 191 -18.00 3.72 2.53
N PHE A 192 -16.79 3.85 3.08
CA PHE A 192 -16.50 3.78 4.52
C PHE A 192 -17.17 2.57 5.21
N PRO A 193 -16.98 1.32 4.72
CA PRO A 193 -17.45 0.15 5.43
C PRO A 193 -16.75 0.03 6.80
N PRO A 194 -17.43 -0.49 7.84
CA PRO A 194 -16.82 -0.66 9.16
C PRO A 194 -15.65 -1.63 9.19
N ALA A 195 -15.58 -2.60 8.27
CA ALA A 195 -14.62 -3.70 8.33
C ALA A 195 -13.15 -3.25 8.26
N PRO A 196 -12.70 -2.42 7.29
CA PRO A 196 -11.34 -1.88 7.31
C PRO A 196 -11.04 -1.08 8.58
N PHE A 197 -11.94 -0.19 8.99
CA PHE A 197 -11.76 0.59 10.22
C PHE A 197 -11.57 -0.30 11.45
N ALA A 198 -12.43 -1.32 11.63
CA ALA A 198 -12.33 -2.25 12.74
C ALA A 198 -11.03 -3.05 12.71
N ALA A 199 -10.60 -3.49 11.53
CA ALA A 199 -9.33 -4.21 11.36
C ALA A 199 -8.13 -3.34 11.74
N ALA A 200 -8.08 -2.08 11.26
CA ALA A 200 -7.03 -1.14 11.64
C ALA A 200 -7.06 -0.82 13.14
N ALA A 201 -8.22 -0.49 13.70
CA ALA A 201 -8.34 -0.14 15.12
C ALA A 201 -7.95 -1.29 16.04
N ALA A 202 -8.41 -2.51 15.76
CA ALA A 202 -8.08 -3.68 16.57
C ALA A 202 -6.61 -4.10 16.40
N GLY A 203 -6.11 -4.11 15.16
CA GLY A 203 -4.74 -4.46 14.84
C GLY A 203 -3.73 -3.48 15.45
N ASP A 204 -3.92 -2.19 15.20
CA ASP A 204 -3.04 -1.13 15.71
C ASP A 204 -3.12 -1.03 17.23
N ALA A 205 -4.31 -1.21 17.84
CA ALA A 205 -4.42 -1.29 19.30
C ALA A 205 -3.62 -2.48 19.86
N ALA A 206 -3.71 -3.66 19.26
CA ALA A 206 -2.96 -4.83 19.72
C ALA A 206 -1.43 -4.61 19.60
N VAL A 207 -0.97 -4.04 18.48
CA VAL A 207 0.45 -3.69 18.26
C VAL A 207 0.90 -2.63 19.26
N LEU A 208 0.13 -1.57 19.46
CA LEU A 208 0.46 -0.47 20.37
C LEU A 208 0.45 -0.91 21.83
N LEU A 209 -0.47 -1.78 22.25
CA LEU A 209 -0.54 -2.29 23.62
C LEU A 209 0.70 -3.09 24.00
N LEU A 210 1.19 -3.95 23.11
CA LEU A 210 2.42 -4.70 23.34
C LEU A 210 3.67 -3.81 23.30
N ARG A 211 3.61 -2.68 22.58
CA ARG A 211 4.70 -1.70 22.50
C ARG A 211 4.68 -0.65 23.60
N TRP A 212 3.56 -0.47 24.30
CA TRP A 212 3.32 0.67 25.17
C TRP A 212 4.33 0.77 26.33
N SER A 213 4.77 -0.38 26.85
CA SER A 213 5.72 -0.44 27.96
C SER A 213 7.15 -0.12 27.57
N GLU A 214 7.49 -0.14 26.27
CA GLU A 214 8.87 -0.09 25.81
C GLU A 214 9.13 1.08 24.85
N GLU A 215 8.39 1.13 23.73
CA GLU A 215 8.54 2.17 22.72
C GLU A 215 7.23 2.35 21.95
N ILE A 216 6.55 3.48 22.18
CA ILE A 216 5.30 3.80 21.50
C ILE A 216 5.60 4.23 20.06
N ASN A 217 5.03 3.52 19.09
CA ASN A 217 5.02 3.96 17.71
C ASN A 217 4.02 5.11 17.52
N VAL A 218 4.49 6.34 17.78
CA VAL A 218 3.67 7.57 17.71
C VAL A 218 3.11 7.78 16.30
N PHE A 219 3.83 7.35 15.26
CA PHE A 219 3.37 7.47 13.88
C PHE A 219 2.08 6.67 13.65
N VAL A 220 2.08 5.38 14.00
CA VAL A 220 0.89 4.52 13.90
C VAL A 220 -0.26 5.07 14.76
N LEU A 221 0.04 5.53 15.99
CA LEU A 221 -0.96 6.12 16.89
C LEU A 221 -1.64 7.36 16.28
N ILE A 222 -0.88 8.25 15.65
CA ILE A 222 -1.43 9.42 14.95
C ILE A 222 -2.35 8.97 13.82
N PHE A 223 -1.89 8.04 12.98
CA PHE A 223 -2.65 7.66 11.79
C PHE A 223 -3.88 6.82 12.09
N ILE A 224 -3.91 6.02 13.16
CA ILE A 224 -5.16 5.37 13.57
C ILE A 224 -6.19 6.38 14.08
N CYS A 225 -5.76 7.42 14.81
CA CYS A 225 -6.65 8.51 15.24
C CYS A 225 -7.21 9.31 14.06
N VAL A 226 -6.35 9.65 13.09
CA VAL A 226 -6.76 10.34 11.85
C VAL A 226 -7.71 9.46 11.04
N THR A 227 -7.42 8.16 10.91
CA THR A 227 -8.29 7.18 10.23
C THR A 227 -9.65 7.10 10.89
N ALA A 228 -9.71 7.09 12.23
CA ALA A 228 -10.97 7.10 12.98
C ALA A 228 -11.78 8.39 12.72
N ALA A 229 -11.13 9.55 12.79
CA ALA A 229 -11.78 10.84 12.52
C ALA A 229 -12.35 10.92 11.10
N LEU A 230 -11.59 10.46 10.11
CA LEU A 230 -12.00 10.44 8.70
C LEU A 230 -13.10 9.41 8.42
N PHE A 231 -13.08 8.26 9.10
CA PHE A 231 -14.17 7.29 9.02
C PHE A 231 -15.48 7.90 9.52
N ILE A 232 -15.47 8.53 10.69
CA ILE A 232 -16.65 9.18 11.28
C ILE A 232 -17.14 10.31 10.38
N ALA A 233 -16.24 11.18 9.91
CA ALA A 233 -16.56 12.28 9.01
C ALA A 233 -17.16 11.78 7.68
N GLY A 234 -16.54 10.77 7.07
CA GLY A 234 -17.01 10.15 5.82
C GLY A 234 -18.40 9.53 5.96
N LYS A 235 -18.65 8.79 7.05
CA LYS A 235 -19.98 8.24 7.38
C LYS A 235 -21.02 9.34 7.57
N ALA A 236 -20.67 10.42 8.27
CA ALA A 236 -21.57 11.54 8.52
C ALA A 236 -21.94 12.27 7.23
N VAL A 237 -20.97 12.57 6.37
CA VAL A 237 -21.23 13.21 5.07
C VAL A 237 -22.11 12.33 4.19
N ARG A 238 -21.80 11.04 4.06
CA ARG A 238 -22.56 10.12 3.22
C ARG A 238 -23.99 9.88 3.73
N SER A 239 -24.24 10.02 5.03
CA SER A 239 -25.59 9.91 5.59
C SER A 239 -26.49 11.11 5.29
N ARG A 240 -25.91 12.20 4.78
CA ARG A 240 -26.61 13.46 4.46
C ARG A 240 -26.83 13.68 2.95
N GLU A 241 -26.24 12.84 2.12
CA GLU A 241 -26.46 12.77 0.66
C GLU A 241 -27.57 11.75 0.35
#